data_AF-A0A2H0H700-F1
#
_entry.id   AF-A0A2H0H700-F1
#
_cell.length_a   1.000
_cell.length_b   1.000
_cell.length_c   1.000
_cell.angle_alpha   90.00
_cell.angle_beta   90.00
_cell.angle_gamma   90.00
#
_symmetry.space_group_name_H-M   'P 1'
#
loop_
_entity.id
_entity.type
_entity.pdbx_description
1 polymer ?
#
loop_
_entity_poly.entity_id
_entity_poly.type
_entity_poly.pdbx_seq_one_letter_code
_entity_poly.pdbx_strand_id
1 'polypeptide(L)'
;MMDEIEIQHIALHKVGNKTNDDGIRFSKDELDLEDDVRALLKHYFLSPFKTESRYHLAHESDIHLNEVYAFAKQVFEDTDKFFDTSISLAKHLYAQSNHPKIKSGEFYVVLFDNCILEGNRTQALGLFKSESRETYLKVY
;
A
#
# COMPACT_ATOMS: atom_id res chain seq x y z
N MET A 1 -11.95 -6.78 16.77
CA MET A 1 -11.23 -7.65 15.81
C MET A 1 -10.27 -6.85 14.93
N MET A 2 -10.64 -5.63 14.48
CA MET A 2 -9.68 -4.69 13.86
C MET A 2 -8.77 -3.99 14.89
N ASP A 3 -9.15 -3.99 16.18
CA ASP A 3 -8.40 -3.29 17.22
C ASP A 3 -7.01 -3.86 17.49
N GLU A 4 -6.80 -5.17 17.27
CA GLU A 4 -5.49 -5.82 17.47
C GLU A 4 -4.53 -5.63 16.28
N ILE A 5 -5.04 -5.21 15.12
CA ILE A 5 -4.22 -4.97 13.93
C ILE A 5 -3.44 -3.68 14.14
N GLU A 6 -2.14 -3.69 13.85
CA GLU A 6 -1.28 -2.53 14.03
C GLU A 6 -0.61 -2.11 12.73
N ILE A 7 -0.47 -0.80 12.50
CA ILE A 7 0.35 -0.26 11.42
C ILE A 7 1.79 -0.25 11.95
N GLN A 8 2.64 -1.14 11.42
CA GLN A 8 4.06 -1.19 11.75
C GLN A 8 4.85 -0.16 10.96
N HIS A 9 4.65 -0.15 9.63
CA HIS A 9 5.34 0.75 8.70
C HIS A 9 4.34 1.38 7.75
N ILE A 10 4.61 2.61 7.33
CA ILE A 10 3.76 3.32 6.37
C ILE A 10 4.57 4.31 5.54
N ALA A 11 4.34 4.29 4.23
CA ALA A 11 4.92 5.25 3.30
C ALA A 11 3.82 5.87 2.43
N LEU A 12 3.99 7.15 2.12
CA LEU A 12 3.10 7.91 1.25
C LEU A 12 3.85 8.44 0.03
N HIS A 13 3.36 8.11 -1.14
CA HIS A 13 3.89 8.59 -2.41
C HIS A 13 2.78 9.26 -3.21
N LYS A 14 3.14 10.05 -4.21
CA LYS A 14 2.20 10.58 -5.19
C LYS A 14 2.44 9.89 -6.52
N VAL A 15 1.44 9.17 -7.01
CA VAL A 15 1.52 8.41 -8.27
C VAL A 15 0.57 9.01 -9.28
N GLY A 16 1.12 9.47 -10.40
CA GLY A 16 0.39 10.00 -11.55
C GLY A 16 -0.05 8.94 -12.56
N ASN A 17 -0.65 9.41 -13.64
CA ASN A 17 -0.90 8.62 -14.84
C ASN A 17 0.29 8.73 -15.80
N LYS A 18 0.77 7.58 -16.31
CA LYS A 18 1.91 7.54 -17.23
C LYS A 18 1.57 8.08 -18.62
N THR A 19 0.34 7.88 -19.09
CA THR A 19 -0.12 8.37 -20.40
C THR A 19 -0.30 9.88 -20.42
N ASN A 20 -0.68 10.47 -19.28
CA ASN A 20 -0.83 11.93 -19.13
C ASN A 20 0.45 12.65 -18.71
N ASP A 21 1.54 11.90 -18.49
CA ASP A 21 2.82 12.42 -17.98
C ASP A 21 2.68 13.19 -16.63
N ASP A 22 1.78 12.75 -15.76
CA ASP A 22 1.56 13.37 -14.44
C ASP A 22 2.75 13.17 -13.47
N GLY A 23 3.70 12.31 -13.85
CA GLY A 23 4.88 11.94 -13.08
C GLY A 23 4.62 11.15 -11.80
N ILE A 24 5.66 11.00 -10.99
CA ILE A 24 5.65 10.34 -9.69
C ILE A 24 6.49 11.15 -8.70
N ARG A 25 6.09 11.19 -7.43
CA ARG A 25 6.86 11.79 -6.34
C ARG A 25 6.91 10.84 -5.16
N PHE A 26 8.11 10.63 -4.62
CA PHE A 26 8.32 9.80 -3.44
C PHE A 26 8.34 10.69 -2.20
N SER A 27 7.95 10.13 -1.05
CA SER A 27 8.29 10.74 0.24
C SER A 27 9.80 10.65 0.44
N LYS A 28 10.31 11.43 1.41
CA LYS A 28 11.71 11.35 1.81
C LYS A 28 11.99 10.19 2.76
N ASP A 29 10.97 9.78 3.50
CA ASP A 29 11.02 8.75 4.52
C ASP A 29 9.60 8.15 4.74
N GLU A 30 9.50 7.18 5.63
CA GLU A 30 8.25 6.69 6.21
C GLU A 30 7.49 7.80 6.94
N LEU A 31 6.16 7.61 7.12
CA LEU A 31 5.35 8.54 7.89
C LEU A 31 5.50 8.25 9.38
N ASP A 32 5.90 9.27 10.14
CA ASP A 32 5.74 9.29 11.59
C ASP A 32 4.30 9.73 11.91
N LEU A 33 3.53 8.85 12.57
CA LEU A 33 2.11 9.04 12.82
C LEU A 33 1.83 9.13 14.32
N GLU A 34 1.13 10.19 14.71
CA GLU A 34 0.46 10.28 16.01
C GLU A 34 -0.61 9.19 16.16
N ASP A 35 -0.90 8.77 17.39
CA ASP A 35 -1.75 7.61 17.68
C ASP A 35 -3.19 7.76 17.15
N ASP A 36 -3.74 8.97 17.23
CA ASP A 36 -5.07 9.30 16.72
C ASP A 36 -5.13 9.20 15.19
N VAL A 37 -4.10 9.70 14.50
CA VAL A 37 -3.95 9.58 13.05
C VAL A 37 -3.76 8.13 12.62
N ARG A 38 -2.95 7.37 13.37
CA ARG A 38 -2.75 5.93 13.15
C ARG A 38 -4.06 5.17 13.25
N ALA A 39 -4.87 5.44 14.28
CA ALA A 39 -6.18 4.81 14.46
C ALA A 39 -7.14 5.16 13.32
N LEU A 40 -7.18 6.44 12.90
CA LEU A 40 -7.99 6.91 11.79
C LEU A 40 -7.62 6.19 10.47
N LEU A 41 -6.33 6.14 10.15
CA LEU A 41 -5.82 5.48 8.94
C LEU A 41 -6.11 3.99 8.95
N LYS A 42 -5.88 3.32 10.10
CA LYS A 42 -6.22 1.90 10.27
C LYS A 42 -7.68 1.64 9.94
N HIS A 43 -8.60 2.44 10.50
CA HIS A 43 -10.02 2.32 10.19
C HIS A 43 -10.31 2.56 8.71
N TYR A 44 -9.76 3.63 8.13
CA TYR A 44 -9.94 3.99 6.74
C TYR A 44 -9.52 2.85 5.78
N PHE A 45 -8.32 2.31 5.97
CA PHE A 45 -7.75 1.27 5.11
C PHE A 45 -8.47 -0.08 5.24
N LEU A 46 -8.90 -0.46 6.44
CA LEU A 46 -9.45 -1.79 6.70
C LEU A 46 -10.98 -1.85 6.53
N SER A 47 -11.69 -0.71 6.65
CA SER A 47 -13.15 -0.66 6.51
C SER A 47 -13.72 -1.21 5.19
N PRO A 48 -13.03 -1.15 4.02
CA PRO A 48 -13.55 -1.72 2.78
C PRO A 48 -13.49 -3.25 2.70
N PHE A 49 -12.64 -3.92 3.49
CA PHE A 49 -12.43 -5.38 3.43
C PHE A 49 -13.48 -6.16 4.23
N LYS A 50 -14.76 -5.95 3.90
CA LYS A 50 -15.90 -6.63 4.53
C LYS A 50 -16.31 -7.92 3.83
N THR A 51 -15.88 -8.12 2.59
CA THR A 51 -16.22 -9.28 1.77
C THR A 51 -15.12 -10.33 1.83
N GLU A 52 -15.50 -11.61 1.78
CA GLU A 52 -14.54 -12.72 1.78
C GLU A 52 -13.94 -13.00 0.39
N SER A 53 -14.21 -12.16 -0.60
CA SER A 53 -13.69 -12.34 -1.96
C SER A 53 -12.18 -12.11 -1.96
N ARG A 54 -11.42 -13.20 -2.03
CA ARG A 54 -9.97 -13.21 -2.12
C ARG A 54 -9.53 -13.58 -3.52
N TYR A 55 -8.46 -12.94 -3.97
CA TYR A 55 -7.79 -13.25 -5.22
C TYR A 55 -6.35 -13.63 -4.92
N HIS A 56 -5.78 -14.49 -5.74
CA HIS A 56 -4.37 -14.86 -5.66
C HIS A 56 -3.60 -14.08 -6.73
N LEU A 57 -2.44 -13.56 -6.35
CA LEU A 57 -1.46 -13.10 -7.32
C LEU A 57 -1.04 -14.30 -8.18
N ALA A 58 -0.82 -14.04 -9.46
CA ALA A 58 -0.44 -15.05 -10.43
C ALA A 58 0.49 -14.46 -11.48
N HIS A 59 1.23 -15.33 -12.15
CA HIS A 59 2.00 -15.05 -13.33
C HIS A 59 2.06 -16.34 -14.16
N GLU A 60 1.99 -16.25 -15.49
CA GLU A 60 1.80 -17.42 -16.37
C GLU A 60 2.94 -18.44 -16.27
N SER A 61 4.17 -17.98 -16.03
CA SER A 61 5.34 -18.85 -15.92
C SER A 61 5.69 -19.23 -14.49
N ASP A 62 5.89 -18.24 -13.61
CA ASP A 62 6.32 -18.45 -12.22
C ASP A 62 5.83 -17.27 -11.35
N ILE A 63 5.24 -17.56 -10.20
CA ILE A 63 4.75 -16.54 -9.26
C ILE A 63 5.83 -15.54 -8.81
N HIS A 64 7.10 -15.96 -8.76
CA HIS A 64 8.23 -15.10 -8.45
C HIS A 64 8.48 -14.00 -9.49
N LEU A 65 7.88 -14.11 -10.68
CA LEU A 65 7.91 -13.09 -11.72
C LEU A 65 6.79 -12.05 -11.59
N ASN A 66 5.82 -12.25 -10.69
CA ASN A 66 4.85 -11.20 -10.36
C ASN A 66 5.55 -10.16 -9.46
N GLU A 67 5.67 -8.92 -9.95
CA GLU A 67 6.46 -7.90 -9.24
C GLU A 67 5.87 -7.56 -7.86
N VAL A 68 4.55 -7.49 -7.74
CA VAL A 68 3.88 -7.21 -6.46
C VAL A 68 4.15 -8.33 -5.45
N TYR A 69 4.11 -9.59 -5.90
CA TYR A 69 4.45 -10.74 -5.06
C TYR A 69 5.92 -10.70 -4.62
N ALA A 70 6.84 -10.44 -5.56
CA ALA A 70 8.27 -10.34 -5.25
C ALA A 70 8.57 -9.23 -4.24
N PHE A 71 7.95 -8.06 -4.40
CA PHE A 71 8.05 -6.94 -3.46
C PHE A 71 7.45 -7.29 -2.10
N ALA A 72 6.25 -7.87 -2.04
CA ALA A 72 5.63 -8.26 -0.78
C ALA A 72 6.49 -9.29 -0.03
N LYS A 73 7.03 -10.29 -0.74
CA LYS A 73 7.95 -11.28 -0.19
C LYS A 73 9.20 -10.64 0.41
N GLN A 74 9.80 -9.68 -0.29
CA GLN A 74 10.98 -8.94 0.20
C GLN A 74 10.70 -8.22 1.53
N VAL A 75 9.54 -7.58 1.68
CA VAL A 75 9.16 -6.88 2.93
C VAL A 75 8.90 -7.87 4.07
N PHE A 76 8.25 -9.00 3.80
CA PHE A 76 7.98 -10.01 4.84
C PHE A 76 9.24 -10.76 5.29
N GLU A 77 10.25 -10.87 4.42
CA GLU A 77 11.55 -11.47 4.78
C GLU A 77 12.45 -10.49 5.54
N ASP A 78 12.31 -9.19 5.30
CA ASP A 78 13.16 -8.15 5.87
C ASP A 78 12.42 -6.80 5.88
N THR A 79 11.88 -6.42 7.04
CA THR A 79 11.10 -5.20 7.21
C THR A 79 11.92 -3.93 7.03
N ASP A 80 13.25 -3.98 7.18
CA ASP A 80 14.12 -2.82 6.96
C ASP A 80 14.12 -2.40 5.47
N LYS A 81 13.68 -3.28 4.58
CA LYS A 81 13.51 -2.98 3.14
C LYS A 81 12.16 -2.37 2.81
N PHE A 82 11.30 -2.10 3.80
CA PHE A 82 9.95 -1.60 3.58
C PHE A 82 9.94 -0.34 2.71
N PHE A 83 10.70 0.69 3.08
CA PHE A 83 10.68 1.98 2.39
C PHE A 83 11.19 1.89 0.94
N ASP A 84 12.30 1.20 0.70
CA ASP A 84 12.80 0.98 -0.66
C ASP A 84 11.82 0.17 -1.51
N THR A 85 11.11 -0.77 -0.88
CA THR A 85 10.08 -1.56 -1.53
C THR A 85 8.83 -0.75 -1.82
N SER A 86 8.45 0.19 -0.95
CA SER A 86 7.31 1.10 -1.19
C SER A 86 7.55 2.00 -2.40
N ILE A 87 8.79 2.48 -2.57
CA ILE A 87 9.22 3.22 -3.78
C ILE A 87 9.10 2.33 -5.02
N SER A 88 9.52 1.07 -4.94
CA SER A 88 9.46 0.11 -6.05
C SER A 88 8.00 -0.21 -6.45
N LEU A 89 7.12 -0.39 -5.47
CA LEU A 89 5.68 -0.54 -5.67
C LEU A 89 5.06 0.70 -6.33
N ALA A 90 5.45 1.91 -5.90
CA ALA A 90 4.95 3.14 -6.49
C ALA A 90 5.40 3.31 -7.95
N LYS A 91 6.67 2.97 -8.26
CA LYS A 91 7.18 2.94 -9.64
C LYS A 91 6.41 1.94 -10.50
N HIS A 92 6.14 0.74 -9.97
CA HIS A 92 5.35 -0.27 -10.67
C HIS A 92 3.92 0.22 -10.92
N LEU A 93 3.26 0.80 -9.91
CA LEU A 93 1.91 1.37 -10.06
C LEU A 93 1.88 2.47 -11.13
N TYR A 94 2.87 3.36 -11.17
CA TYR A 94 2.97 4.37 -12.23
C TYR A 94 3.13 3.71 -13.62
N ALA A 95 3.98 2.70 -13.74
CA ALA A 95 4.19 1.98 -15.00
C ALA A 95 2.90 1.32 -15.54
N GLN A 96 2.04 0.84 -14.64
CA GLN A 96 0.76 0.21 -14.98
C GLN A 96 -0.42 1.19 -15.06
N SER A 97 -0.27 2.43 -14.58
CA SER A 97 -1.30 3.48 -14.63
C SER A 97 -1.37 4.14 -16.01
N ASN A 98 -1.79 3.38 -17.03
CA ASN A 98 -1.81 3.79 -18.44
C ASN A 98 -3.20 4.18 -18.97
N HIS A 99 -4.27 3.82 -18.28
CA HIS A 99 -5.63 4.10 -18.76
C HIS A 99 -5.98 5.59 -18.50
N PRO A 100 -6.48 6.37 -19.48
CA PRO A 100 -6.68 7.82 -19.36
C PRO A 100 -7.58 8.27 -18.20
N LYS A 101 -8.45 7.39 -17.71
CA LYS A 101 -9.35 7.67 -16.57
C LYS A 101 -8.71 7.51 -15.18
N ILE A 102 -7.51 6.93 -15.09
CA ILE A 102 -6.78 6.83 -13.82
C ILE A 102 -6.24 8.22 -13.49
N LYS A 103 -6.62 8.79 -12.35
CA LYS A 103 -6.16 10.13 -11.94
C LYS A 103 -4.87 10.07 -11.15
N SER A 104 -4.08 11.14 -11.18
CA SER A 104 -3.02 11.33 -10.19
C SER A 104 -3.59 11.35 -8.77
N GLY A 105 -2.87 10.74 -7.82
CA GLY A 105 -3.37 10.57 -6.47
C GLY A 105 -2.29 10.20 -5.46
N GLU A 106 -2.72 10.11 -4.21
CA GLU A 106 -1.91 9.59 -3.10
C GLU A 106 -1.85 8.07 -3.17
N PHE A 107 -0.68 7.51 -2.87
CA PHE A 107 -0.44 6.08 -2.82
C PHE A 107 0.20 5.72 -1.48
N TYR A 108 -0.55 5.02 -0.65
CA TYR A 108 -0.12 4.53 0.65
C TYR A 108 0.31 3.07 0.51
N VAL A 109 1.49 2.78 1.01
CA VAL A 109 1.97 1.42 1.26
C VAL A 109 2.02 1.26 2.77
N VAL A 110 1.43 0.18 3.30
CA VAL A 110 1.26 -0.01 4.74
C VAL A 110 1.59 -1.44 5.10
N LEU A 111 2.53 -1.66 6.02
CA LEU A 111 2.75 -2.96 6.61
C LEU A 111 1.91 -3.06 7.89
N PHE A 112 0.94 -3.96 7.87
CA PHE A 112 0.14 -4.31 9.03
C PHE A 112 0.70 -5.55 9.71
N ASP A 113 0.54 -5.59 11.03
CA ASP A 113 0.80 -6.76 11.85
C ASP A 113 -0.46 -7.19 12.61
N ASN A 114 -0.49 -8.43 13.11
CA ASN A 114 -1.62 -9.06 13.79
C ASN A 114 -2.91 -9.15 12.94
N CYS A 115 -2.80 -9.18 11.61
CA CYS A 115 -3.93 -9.47 10.74
C CYS A 115 -4.39 -10.92 10.93
N ILE A 116 -5.70 -11.16 11.00
CA ILE A 116 -6.26 -12.51 11.11
C ILE A 116 -6.64 -13.00 9.72
N LEU A 117 -5.94 -14.02 9.24
CA LEU A 117 -6.24 -14.71 8.00
C LEU A 117 -6.47 -16.20 8.31
N GLU A 118 -7.67 -16.68 8.03
CA GLU A 118 -8.06 -18.10 8.24
C GLU A 118 -7.82 -18.58 9.69
N GLY A 119 -8.03 -17.69 10.66
CA GLY A 119 -7.82 -17.98 12.08
C GLY A 119 -6.38 -17.84 12.57
N ASN A 120 -5.42 -17.56 11.67
CA ASN A 120 -4.01 -17.36 12.02
C ASN A 120 -3.64 -15.88 12.02
N ARG A 121 -2.81 -15.47 12.98
CA ARG A 121 -2.19 -14.13 12.98
C ARG A 121 -1.05 -14.09 11.97
N THR A 122 -1.03 -13.08 11.12
CA THR A 122 -0.03 -12.86 10.08
C THR A 122 0.20 -11.37 9.85
N GLN A 123 1.31 -11.04 9.20
CA GLN A 123 1.51 -9.72 8.60
C GLN A 123 0.70 -9.58 7.31
N ALA A 124 0.38 -8.35 6.93
CA ALA A 124 -0.24 -8.03 5.64
C ALA A 124 0.33 -6.75 5.05
N LEU A 125 0.55 -6.72 3.74
CA LEU A 125 0.98 -5.52 3.02
C LEU A 125 -0.23 -4.91 2.30
N GLY A 126 -0.62 -3.70 2.72
CA GLY A 126 -1.71 -2.93 2.13
C GLY A 126 -1.20 -1.92 1.10
N LEU A 127 -1.88 -1.86 -0.05
CA LEU A 127 -1.60 -0.93 -1.14
C LEU A 127 -2.86 -0.12 -1.44
N PHE A 128 -2.84 1.18 -1.18
CA PHE A 128 -4.03 2.03 -1.27
C PHE A 128 -3.77 3.24 -2.14
N LYS A 129 -4.56 3.42 -3.20
CA LYS A 129 -4.51 4.60 -4.05
C LYS A 129 -5.76 5.45 -3.84
N SER A 130 -5.57 6.70 -3.42
CA SER A 130 -6.64 7.69 -3.33
C SER A 130 -6.57 8.68 -4.50
N GLU A 131 -7.63 8.72 -5.30
CA GLU A 131 -7.77 9.63 -6.46
C GLU A 131 -8.61 10.88 -6.17
N SER A 132 -9.14 11.00 -4.95
CA SER A 132 -9.92 12.16 -4.51
C SER A 132 -9.03 13.22 -3.85
N ARG A 133 -9.48 14.47 -3.90
CA ARG A 133 -8.81 15.63 -3.29
C ARG A 133 -9.20 15.85 -1.82
N GLU A 134 -9.96 14.94 -1.22
CA GLU A 134 -10.16 14.96 0.22
C GLU A 134 -8.87 14.46 0.86
N THR A 135 -7.92 15.37 1.00
CA THR A 135 -6.69 15.15 1.77
C THR A 135 -7.12 14.93 3.21
N TYR A 136 -7.32 13.66 3.60
CA TYR A 136 -7.70 13.29 4.96
C TYR A 136 -6.60 13.61 5.98
N LEU A 137 -5.35 13.74 5.51
CA LEU A 137 -4.19 14.06 6.33
C LEU A 137 -3.59 15.39 5.90
N LYS A 138 -3.90 16.47 6.62
CA LYS A 138 -3.02 17.63 6.63
C LYS A 138 -1.84 17.29 7.53
N VAL A 139 -0.83 16.65 6.96
CA VAL A 139 0.47 16.51 7.61
C VAL A 139 1.10 17.91 7.64
N TYR A 140 1.29 18.49 8.84
CA TYR A 140 1.98 19.76 9.05
C TYR A 140 3.49 19.54 9.20
#